data_AF-A0A7W3XX55-F1
#
_entry.id   AF-A0A7W3XX55-F1
#
_cell.length_a   1.000
_cell.length_b   1.000
_cell.length_c   1.000
_cell.angle_alpha   90.00
_cell.angle_beta   90.00
_cell.angle_gamma   90.00
#
_symmetry.space_group_name_H-M   'P 1'
#
loop_
_entity.id
_entity.type
_entity.pdbx_description
1 polymer ?
#
loop_
_entity_poly.entity_id
_entity_poly.type
_entity_poly.pdbx_seq_one_letter_code
_entity_poly.pdbx_strand_id
1 'polypeptide(L)'
;MTESVPVRCPACGREHAYSPPEYPCVCGAPVSVPVPLGGTAVEIRHRSWEDSWAEVACRSCGADGHWPQPEFICSCGATIRLAVAEGAPSEDSPAPDRPAFRPLTIRTAHDAVACAAQFLRWLGFEDVRPSAPRSADGVDLRGPEIVGAVNPATHPTGVRGIETLWLHGLSENAVPIAFSLAGYDRQARSRADELQLPLFVMDLTGTPQPVNDPADLLLRERDPGSRD
;
A
#
# COMPACT_ATOMS: atom_id res chain seq x y z
N MET A 1 3.65 -9.75 -22.79
CA MET A 1 4.98 -9.81 -23.41
C MET A 1 5.91 -9.12 -22.45
N THR A 2 6.86 -9.84 -21.87
CA THR A 2 7.80 -9.26 -20.90
C THR A 2 8.74 -8.34 -21.66
N GLU A 3 8.65 -7.04 -21.40
CA GLU A 3 9.51 -6.05 -22.01
C GLU A 3 10.94 -6.27 -21.50
N SER A 4 11.88 -6.51 -22.42
CA SER A 4 13.28 -6.74 -22.10
C SER A 4 14.10 -5.50 -22.44
N VAL A 5 15.07 -5.19 -21.58
CA VAL A 5 15.96 -4.04 -21.70
C VAL A 5 17.32 -4.52 -22.21
N PRO A 6 17.84 -3.98 -23.33
CA PRO A 6 19.19 -4.27 -23.77
C PRO A 6 20.22 -3.64 -22.82
N VAL A 7 21.18 -4.44 -22.36
CA VAL A 7 22.22 -4.02 -21.42
C VAL A 7 23.59 -4.53 -21.87
N ARG A 8 24.64 -3.73 -21.69
CA ARG A 8 26.02 -4.11 -22.00
C ARG A 8 26.80 -4.39 -20.73
N CYS A 9 27.52 -5.51 -20.71
CA CYS A 9 28.41 -5.84 -19.60
C CYS A 9 29.60 -4.85 -19.58
N PRO A 10 29.83 -4.11 -18.47
CA PRO A 10 30.95 -3.17 -18.38
C PRO A 10 32.33 -3.85 -18.38
N ALA A 11 32.41 -5.14 -18.03
CA ALA A 11 33.67 -5.88 -17.97
C ALA A 11 34.13 -6.42 -19.34
N CYS A 12 33.21 -6.92 -20.18
CA CYS A 12 33.56 -7.56 -21.45
C CYS A 12 32.85 -6.99 -22.69
N GLY A 13 31.95 -6.02 -22.52
CA GLY A 13 31.21 -5.36 -23.60
C GLY A 13 30.07 -6.18 -24.23
N ARG A 14 29.82 -7.41 -23.77
CA ARG A 14 28.76 -8.29 -24.29
C ARG A 14 27.37 -7.70 -24.04
N GLU A 15 26.49 -7.78 -25.04
CA GLU A 15 25.09 -7.39 -24.94
C GLU A 15 24.23 -8.52 -24.36
N HIS A 16 23.26 -8.15 -23.53
CA HIS A 16 22.28 -9.02 -22.90
C HIS A 16 20.89 -8.39 -23.01
N ALA A 17 19.85 -9.23 -23.02
CA ALA A 17 18.48 -8.81 -22.81
C ALA A 17 18.10 -9.12 -21.36
N TYR A 18 17.83 -8.10 -20.56
CA TYR A 18 17.41 -8.24 -19.17
C TYR A 18 15.89 -8.06 -19.06
N SER A 19 15.21 -9.02 -18.47
CA SER A 19 13.78 -8.94 -18.17
C SER A 19 13.60 -8.82 -16.65
N PRO A 20 13.16 -7.67 -16.13
CA PRO A 20 12.94 -7.51 -14.70
C PRO A 20 11.93 -8.54 -14.19
N PRO A 21 12.24 -9.29 -13.11
CA PRO A 21 11.26 -10.18 -12.49
C PRO A 21 10.12 -9.38 -11.87
N GLU A 22 8.96 -10.02 -11.75
CA GLU A 22 7.81 -9.51 -11.01
C GLU A 22 7.79 -10.13 -9.61
N TYR A 23 7.69 -9.29 -8.58
CA TYR A 23 7.58 -9.69 -7.19
C TYR A 23 6.19 -9.37 -6.64
N PRO A 24 5.62 -10.20 -5.77
CA PRO A 24 4.31 -9.93 -5.19
C PRO A 24 4.41 -8.84 -4.12
N CYS A 25 3.71 -7.72 -4.33
CA CYS A 25 3.48 -6.74 -3.27
C CYS A 25 2.59 -7.33 -2.18
N VAL A 26 2.66 -6.75 -0.98
CA VAL A 26 1.72 -7.02 0.13
C VAL A 26 0.26 -6.80 -0.31
N CYS A 27 0.02 -5.90 -1.26
CA CYS A 27 -1.32 -5.70 -1.85
C CYS A 27 -1.70 -6.72 -2.94
N GLY A 28 -0.85 -7.72 -3.22
CA GLY A 28 -1.06 -8.73 -4.26
C GLY A 28 -0.70 -8.28 -5.68
N ALA A 29 -0.50 -6.98 -5.92
CA ALA A 29 -0.09 -6.48 -7.23
C ALA A 29 1.37 -6.89 -7.56
N PRO A 30 1.67 -7.24 -8.83
CA PRO A 30 3.04 -7.47 -9.24
C PRO A 30 3.82 -6.15 -9.25
N VAL A 31 5.06 -6.20 -8.73
CA VAL A 31 6.01 -5.07 -8.72
C VAL A 31 7.28 -5.50 -9.44
N SER A 32 7.70 -4.69 -10.40
CA SER A 32 9.00 -4.83 -11.07
C SER A 32 9.83 -3.59 -10.79
N VAL A 33 11.10 -3.79 -10.45
CA VAL A 33 12.07 -2.71 -10.31
C VAL A 33 12.37 -2.14 -11.69
N PRO A 34 12.07 -0.85 -11.96
CA PRO A 34 12.18 -0.30 -13.30
C PRO A 34 13.65 -0.10 -13.67
N VAL A 35 14.06 -0.70 -14.78
CA VAL A 35 15.38 -0.49 -15.39
C VAL A 35 15.22 0.47 -16.57
N PRO A 36 15.84 1.66 -16.57
CA PRO A 36 15.73 2.60 -17.66
C PRO A 36 16.49 2.10 -18.90
N LEU A 37 15.94 2.37 -20.08
CA LEU A 37 16.62 2.05 -21.35
C LEU A 37 17.92 2.85 -21.44
N GLY A 38 19.05 2.16 -21.64
CA GLY A 38 20.37 2.81 -21.63
C GLY A 38 20.87 3.22 -20.24
N GLY A 39 20.23 2.74 -19.17
CA GLY A 39 20.69 2.94 -17.80
C GLY A 39 22.10 2.42 -17.56
N THR A 40 22.79 2.99 -16.57
CA THR A 40 24.16 2.58 -16.21
C THR A 40 24.16 1.14 -15.70
N ALA A 41 25.11 0.34 -16.21
CA ALA A 41 25.38 -1.00 -15.72
C ALA A 41 26.76 -1.02 -15.04
N VAL A 42 26.82 -1.51 -13.80
CA VAL A 42 28.05 -1.54 -13.00
C VAL A 42 28.43 -2.96 -12.60
N GLU A 43 29.74 -3.25 -12.58
CA GLU A 43 30.26 -4.51 -12.04
C GLU A 43 30.25 -4.46 -10.52
N ILE A 44 29.62 -5.46 -9.90
CA ILE A 44 29.61 -5.64 -8.45
C ILE A 44 30.88 -6.39 -8.05
N ARG A 45 31.79 -5.71 -7.34
CA ARG A 45 33.01 -6.32 -6.77
C ARG A 45 32.87 -6.67 -5.30
N HIS A 46 31.99 -5.96 -4.59
CA HIS A 46 31.71 -6.17 -3.18
C HIS A 46 30.22 -6.01 -2.94
N ARG A 47 29.64 -6.86 -2.09
CA ARG A 47 28.21 -6.88 -1.78
C ARG A 47 28.00 -6.73 -0.28
N SER A 48 27.22 -5.73 0.12
CA SER A 48 26.60 -5.70 1.44
C SER A 48 25.14 -6.16 1.34
N TRP A 49 24.56 -6.54 2.48
CA TRP A 49 23.15 -6.88 2.54
C TRP A 49 22.25 -5.69 2.20
N GLU A 50 22.61 -4.50 2.67
CA GLU A 50 21.88 -3.25 2.43
C GLU A 50 21.89 -2.87 0.94
N ASP A 51 23.05 -2.98 0.28
CA ASP A 51 23.21 -2.69 -1.16
C ASP A 51 22.48 -3.66 -2.09
N SER A 52 21.80 -4.68 -1.57
CA SER A 52 21.09 -5.70 -2.35
C SER A 52 19.66 -5.31 -2.70
N TRP A 53 19.16 -4.23 -2.11
CA TRP A 53 17.77 -3.82 -2.20
C TRP A 53 17.62 -2.47 -2.90
N ALA A 54 16.56 -2.33 -3.68
CA ALA A 54 16.11 -1.10 -4.31
C ALA A 54 14.79 -0.68 -3.66
N GLU A 55 14.66 0.61 -3.34
CA GLU A 55 13.42 1.18 -2.83
C GLU A 55 12.54 1.61 -4.01
N VAL A 56 11.40 0.95 -4.17
CA VAL A 56 10.44 1.25 -5.23
C VAL A 56 9.03 1.17 -4.67
N ALA A 57 8.25 2.24 -4.84
CA ALA A 57 6.85 2.25 -4.48
C ALA A 57 6.01 1.36 -5.41
N CYS A 58 5.07 0.61 -4.83
CA CYS A 58 4.12 -0.16 -5.62
C CYS A 58 3.21 0.79 -6.42
N ARG A 59 3.11 0.67 -7.74
CA ARG A 59 2.23 1.54 -8.55
C ARG A 59 0.73 1.35 -8.29
N SER A 60 0.33 0.24 -7.70
CA SER A 60 -1.07 -0.04 -7.37
C SER A 60 -1.47 0.58 -6.04
N CYS A 61 -0.68 0.31 -5.00
CA CYS A 61 -1.02 0.72 -3.65
C CYS A 61 -0.29 2.01 -3.25
N GLY A 62 0.96 2.22 -3.69
CA GLY A 62 1.79 3.37 -3.35
C GLY A 62 2.67 3.17 -2.12
N ALA A 63 2.78 1.93 -1.61
CA ALA A 63 3.65 1.63 -0.46
C ALA A 63 5.09 1.50 -0.92
N ASP A 64 6.02 2.14 -0.21
CA ASP A 64 7.45 1.95 -0.38
C ASP A 64 7.82 0.52 0.00
N GLY A 65 8.62 -0.12 -0.86
CA GLY A 65 9.02 -1.51 -0.70
C GLY A 65 10.49 -1.68 -1.06
N HIS A 66 11.13 -2.61 -0.36
CA HIS A 66 12.50 -3.03 -0.64
C HIS A 66 12.46 -4.26 -1.55
N TRP A 67 12.97 -4.09 -2.77
CA TRP A 67 12.93 -5.12 -3.82
C TRP A 67 14.35 -5.53 -4.23
N PRO A 68 14.60 -6.78 -4.63
CA PRO A 68 15.92 -7.18 -5.09
C PRO A 68 16.41 -6.27 -6.22
N GLN A 69 17.64 -5.79 -6.11
CA GLN A 69 18.29 -5.00 -7.17
C GLN A 69 18.30 -5.78 -8.50
N PRO A 70 18.15 -5.10 -9.65
CA PRO A 70 18.16 -5.74 -10.95
C PRO A 70 19.58 -6.16 -11.31
N GLU A 71 19.91 -7.41 -10.96
CA GLU A 71 21.23 -7.99 -11.10
C GLU A 71 21.21 -9.23 -11.99
N PHE A 72 22.31 -9.46 -12.72
CA PHE A 72 22.52 -10.69 -13.47
C PHE A 72 24.00 -11.07 -13.54
N ILE A 73 24.28 -12.35 -13.79
CA ILE A 73 25.63 -12.86 -13.96
C ILE A 73 25.92 -12.98 -15.45
N CYS A 74 26.95 -12.27 -15.92
CA CYS A 74 27.45 -12.42 -17.28
C CYS A 74 28.27 -13.72 -17.39
N SER A 75 28.25 -14.38 -18.56
CA SER A 75 29.07 -15.57 -18.82
C SER A 75 30.58 -15.33 -18.74
N CYS A 76 31.05 -14.08 -18.70
CA CYS A 76 32.45 -13.76 -18.44
C CYS A 76 32.83 -13.83 -16.94
N GLY A 77 31.87 -14.09 -16.06
CA GLY A 77 32.05 -14.19 -14.61
C GLY A 77 31.73 -12.92 -13.83
N ALA A 78 31.44 -11.80 -14.49
CA ALA A 78 31.09 -10.55 -13.82
C ALA A 78 29.62 -10.55 -13.36
N THR A 79 29.38 -10.15 -12.12
CA THR A 79 28.03 -9.87 -11.60
C THR A 79 27.72 -8.40 -11.85
N ILE A 80 26.63 -8.13 -12.56
CA ILE A 80 26.29 -6.79 -13.04
C ILE A 80 25.01 -6.31 -12.34
N ARG A 81 25.03 -5.06 -11.85
CA ARG A 81 23.85 -4.35 -11.36
C ARG A 81 23.44 -3.27 -12.35
N LEU A 82 22.15 -3.15 -12.58
CA LEU A 82 21.55 -2.14 -13.45
C LEU A 82 21.03 -0.97 -12.62
N ALA A 83 21.13 0.24 -13.16
CA ALA A 83 20.53 1.42 -12.55
C ALA A 83 19.01 1.23 -12.42
N VAL A 84 18.46 1.66 -11.29
CA VAL A 84 17.01 1.73 -11.08
C VAL A 84 16.54 3.11 -11.48
N ALA A 85 15.42 3.22 -12.19
CA ALA A 85 14.81 4.53 -12.42
C ALA A 85 14.29 5.06 -11.08
N GLU A 86 14.99 6.04 -10.51
CA GLU A 86 14.58 6.72 -9.28
C GLU A 86 13.19 7.35 -9.51
N GLY A 87 12.18 6.84 -8.80
CA GLY A 87 10.98 7.62 -8.54
C GLY A 87 11.40 8.66 -7.52
N ALA A 88 11.65 9.89 -7.97
CA ALA A 88 12.04 10.97 -7.07
C ALA A 88 11.06 11.02 -5.86
N PRO A 89 11.56 11.01 -4.61
CA PRO A 89 10.73 11.36 -3.48
C PRO A 89 10.32 12.81 -3.70
N SER A 90 9.04 13.03 -4.00
CA SER A 90 8.48 14.37 -4.11
C SER A 90 8.14 14.83 -2.70
N GLU A 91 9.16 15.13 -1.91
CA GLU A 91 9.01 16.05 -0.79
C GLU A 91 8.82 17.46 -1.40
N ASP A 92 7.79 18.18 -0.97
CA ASP A 92 7.45 19.55 -1.35
C ASP A 92 6.94 19.81 -2.79
N SER A 93 5.82 19.19 -3.15
CA SER A 93 4.87 19.82 -4.08
C SER A 93 3.56 20.17 -3.37
N PRO A 94 3.03 21.41 -3.50
CA PRO A 94 1.71 21.72 -3.00
C PRO A 94 0.71 20.75 -3.65
N ALA A 95 -0.04 20.04 -2.82
CA ALA A 95 -0.93 18.96 -3.25
C ALA A 95 -1.77 19.42 -4.46
N PRO A 96 -1.64 18.77 -5.63
CA PRO A 96 -2.61 18.99 -6.70
C PRO A 96 -3.97 18.50 -6.21
N ASP A 97 -5.06 19.06 -6.77
CA ASP A 97 -6.42 18.57 -6.56
C ASP A 97 -6.42 17.04 -6.51
N ARG A 98 -6.88 16.49 -5.37
CA ARG A 98 -6.86 15.06 -5.13
C ARG A 98 -7.54 14.36 -6.32
N PRO A 99 -6.84 13.48 -7.06
CA PRO A 99 -7.44 12.80 -8.21
C PRO A 99 -8.63 11.96 -7.76
N ALA A 100 -9.61 11.73 -8.63
CA ALA A 100 -10.75 10.87 -8.31
C ALA A 100 -10.27 9.49 -7.83
N PHE A 101 -10.88 8.97 -6.75
CA PHE A 101 -10.56 7.67 -6.20
C PHE A 101 -10.74 6.58 -7.27
N ARG A 102 -9.76 5.69 -7.42
CA ARG A 102 -9.79 4.57 -8.36
C ARG A 102 -9.96 3.27 -7.59
N PRO A 103 -11.18 2.72 -7.49
CA PRO A 103 -11.45 1.56 -6.65
C PRO A 103 -10.76 0.29 -7.16
N LEU A 104 -10.40 -0.58 -6.22
CA LEU A 104 -9.83 -1.90 -6.47
C LEU A 104 -10.93 -2.96 -6.33
N THR A 105 -11.17 -3.77 -7.37
CA THR A 105 -12.14 -4.88 -7.29
C THR A 105 -11.73 -5.89 -6.21
N ILE A 106 -12.65 -6.20 -5.28
CA ILE A 106 -12.38 -7.10 -4.16
C ILE A 106 -12.77 -8.52 -4.53
N ARG A 107 -11.80 -9.44 -4.57
CA ARG A 107 -12.02 -10.89 -4.81
C ARG A 107 -11.63 -11.74 -3.60
N THR A 108 -10.75 -11.22 -2.76
CA THR A 108 -10.21 -11.88 -1.58
C THR A 108 -10.21 -10.96 -0.36
N ALA A 109 -10.00 -11.53 0.83
CA ALA A 109 -9.81 -10.75 2.06
C ALA A 109 -8.60 -9.80 1.96
N HIS A 110 -7.53 -10.21 1.27
CA HIS A 110 -6.36 -9.37 1.04
C HIS A 110 -6.69 -8.16 0.16
N ASP A 111 -7.53 -8.34 -0.86
CA ASP A 111 -7.98 -7.24 -1.72
C ASP A 111 -8.80 -6.22 -0.94
N ALA A 112 -9.62 -6.68 0.03
CA ALA A 112 -10.38 -5.78 0.89
C ALA A 112 -9.46 -4.90 1.76
N VAL A 113 -8.40 -5.49 2.32
CA VAL A 113 -7.38 -4.74 3.08
C VAL A 113 -6.63 -3.77 2.17
N ALA A 114 -6.24 -4.21 0.97
CA ALA A 114 -5.57 -3.35 -0.02
C ALA A 114 -6.43 -2.16 -0.46
N CYS A 115 -7.72 -2.40 -0.70
CA CYS A 115 -8.71 -1.38 -1.03
C CYS A 115 -8.85 -0.34 0.09
N ALA A 116 -8.99 -0.79 1.34
CA ALA A 116 -9.06 0.11 2.50
C ALA A 116 -7.77 0.93 2.68
N ALA A 117 -6.59 0.30 2.53
CA ALA A 117 -5.30 1.01 2.59
C ALA A 117 -5.13 2.07 1.50
N GLN A 118 -5.58 1.78 0.27
CA GLN A 118 -5.55 2.74 -0.84
C GLN A 118 -6.50 3.91 -0.57
N PHE A 119 -7.69 3.63 -0.05
CA PHE A 119 -8.66 4.65 0.30
C PHE A 119 -8.16 5.60 1.41
N LEU A 120 -7.54 5.07 2.46
CA LEU A 120 -6.98 5.90 3.52
C LEU A 120 -5.82 6.78 3.02
N ARG A 121 -4.94 6.26 2.15
CA ARG A 121 -3.90 7.08 1.52
C ARG A 121 -4.47 8.13 0.60
N TRP A 122 -5.53 7.80 -0.13
CA TRP A 122 -6.27 8.79 -0.91
C TRP A 122 -6.92 9.87 -0.03
N LEU A 123 -7.35 9.54 1.19
CA LEU A 123 -7.76 10.53 2.20
C LEU A 123 -6.60 11.35 2.78
N GLY A 124 -5.35 11.08 2.38
CA GLY A 124 -4.17 11.82 2.85
C GLY A 124 -3.57 11.28 4.14
N PHE A 125 -3.90 10.05 4.56
CA PHE A 125 -3.14 9.37 5.60
C PHE A 125 -1.82 8.84 5.03
N GLU A 126 -0.72 9.28 5.62
CA GLU A 126 0.63 8.86 5.23
C GLU A 126 0.97 7.48 5.78
N ASP A 127 1.89 6.78 5.12
CA ASP A 127 2.49 5.54 5.61
C ASP A 127 1.51 4.43 6.04
N VAL A 128 0.32 4.37 5.45
CA VAL A 128 -0.67 3.31 5.74
C VAL A 128 -0.20 1.97 5.18
N ARG A 129 0.18 1.07 6.09
CA ARG A 129 0.73 -0.26 5.82
C ARG A 129 -0.26 -1.35 6.24
N PRO A 130 -0.53 -2.34 5.35
CA PRO A 130 -1.21 -3.55 5.75
C PRO A 130 -0.38 -4.36 6.75
N SER A 131 -1.02 -4.86 7.80
CA SER A 131 -0.43 -5.84 8.71
C SER A 131 -0.65 -7.24 8.14
N ALA A 132 0.28 -7.68 7.28
CA ALA A 132 0.27 -9.01 6.67
C ALA A 132 1.35 -9.91 7.30
N PRO A 133 1.05 -11.18 7.62
CA PRO A 133 -0.26 -11.84 7.55
C PRO A 133 -1.26 -11.27 8.57
N ARG A 134 -2.58 -11.43 8.28
CA ARG A 134 -3.69 -10.89 9.11
C ARG A 134 -3.45 -11.15 10.59
N SER A 135 -3.27 -10.08 11.36
CA SER A 135 -3.03 -10.18 12.80
C SER A 135 -4.23 -10.79 13.51
N ALA A 136 -3.98 -11.71 14.45
CA ALA A 136 -5.02 -12.31 15.29
C ALA A 136 -5.75 -11.26 16.15
N ASP A 137 -5.12 -10.10 16.35
CA ASP A 137 -5.61 -9.01 17.19
C ASP A 137 -6.67 -8.15 16.49
N GLY A 138 -6.98 -8.41 15.22
CA GLY A 138 -8.06 -7.74 14.49
C GLY A 138 -7.70 -6.38 13.89
N VAL A 139 -6.44 -5.96 13.99
CA VAL A 139 -5.91 -4.78 13.30
C VAL A 139 -5.26 -5.23 11.97
N ASP A 140 -5.75 -4.69 10.87
CA ASP A 140 -5.30 -5.02 9.51
C ASP A 140 -4.46 -3.91 8.87
N LEU A 141 -4.57 -2.67 9.38
CA LEU A 141 -3.93 -1.47 8.82
C LEU A 141 -3.26 -0.67 9.94
N ARG A 142 -2.06 -0.15 9.69
CA ARG A 142 -1.36 0.76 10.60
C ARG A 142 -0.72 1.91 9.84
N GLY A 143 -0.74 3.09 10.42
CA GLY A 143 0.03 4.25 9.98
C GLY A 143 0.36 5.11 11.21
N PRO A 144 1.12 6.21 11.03
CA PRO A 144 1.50 7.09 12.15
C PRO A 144 0.29 7.72 12.86
N GLU A 145 -0.78 8.02 12.11
CA GLU A 145 -1.99 8.67 12.62
C GLU A 145 -3.20 7.73 12.72
N ILE A 146 -3.10 6.48 12.26
CA ILE A 146 -4.27 5.59 12.13
C ILE A 146 -3.99 4.15 12.53
N VAL A 147 -5.05 3.49 12.98
CA VAL A 147 -5.17 2.04 13.04
C VAL A 147 -6.48 1.62 12.40
N GLY A 148 -6.45 0.57 11.58
CA GLY A 148 -7.63 0.14 10.84
C GLY A 148 -7.92 -1.35 10.97
N ALA A 149 -9.20 -1.69 11.05
CA ALA A 149 -9.68 -3.07 10.97
C ALA A 149 -10.55 -3.25 9.71
N VAL A 150 -10.37 -4.37 9.02
CA VAL A 150 -11.15 -4.73 7.83
C VAL A 150 -11.80 -6.07 8.08
N ASN A 151 -13.12 -6.12 8.12
CA ASN A 151 -13.88 -7.36 8.25
C ASN A 151 -14.37 -7.85 6.87
N PRO A 152 -13.71 -8.86 6.26
CA PRO A 152 -14.11 -9.44 4.98
C PRO A 152 -15.20 -10.51 5.11
N ALA A 153 -15.69 -10.79 6.32
CA ALA A 153 -16.67 -11.84 6.53
C ALA A 153 -18.03 -11.49 5.91
N THR A 154 -18.83 -12.53 5.65
CA THR A 154 -20.19 -12.41 5.12
C THR A 154 -21.24 -12.14 6.20
N HIS A 155 -20.84 -12.04 7.47
CA HIS A 155 -21.71 -11.66 8.58
C HIS A 155 -21.34 -10.26 9.10
N PRO A 156 -22.31 -9.47 9.58
CA PRO A 156 -22.07 -8.12 10.07
C PRO A 156 -21.03 -8.08 11.21
N THR A 157 -20.25 -7.02 11.23
CA THR A 157 -19.30 -6.71 12.30
C THR A 157 -20.05 -6.38 13.59
N GLY A 158 -19.69 -7.06 14.67
CA GLY A 158 -20.31 -6.87 15.98
C GLY A 158 -19.56 -5.91 16.90
N VAL A 159 -20.23 -5.54 18.00
CA VAL A 159 -19.75 -4.50 18.95
C VAL A 159 -18.34 -4.74 19.49
N ARG A 160 -17.97 -6.00 19.78
CA ARG A 160 -16.64 -6.33 20.31
C ARG A 160 -15.51 -5.91 19.37
N GLY A 161 -15.71 -6.04 18.05
CA GLY A 161 -14.71 -5.61 17.08
C GLY A 161 -14.48 -4.11 17.10
N ILE A 162 -15.54 -3.34 17.32
CA ILE A 162 -15.49 -1.87 17.43
C ILE A 162 -14.75 -1.45 18.71
N GLU A 163 -15.10 -2.05 19.85
CA GLU A 163 -14.47 -1.72 21.14
C GLU A 163 -12.98 -2.10 21.16
N THR A 164 -12.62 -3.27 20.62
CA THR A 164 -11.21 -3.68 20.51
C THR A 164 -10.42 -2.70 19.64
N LEU A 165 -10.94 -2.33 18.46
CA LEU A 165 -10.26 -1.38 17.58
C LEU A 165 -10.10 -0.01 18.24
N TRP A 166 -11.12 0.47 18.96
CA TRP A 166 -11.04 1.74 19.69
C TRP A 166 -9.94 1.72 20.77
N LEU A 167 -9.82 0.61 21.52
CA LEU A 167 -8.74 0.44 22.50
C LEU A 167 -7.35 0.46 21.85
N HIS A 168 -7.20 -0.13 20.66
CA HIS A 168 -5.96 -0.02 19.89
C HIS A 168 -5.66 1.43 19.49
N GLY A 169 -6.66 2.17 19.01
CA GLY A 169 -6.51 3.58 18.66
C GLY A 169 -6.05 4.42 19.85
N LEU A 170 -6.65 4.21 21.03
CA LEU A 170 -6.21 4.86 22.26
C LEU A 170 -4.79 4.48 22.65
N SER A 171 -4.44 3.20 22.56
CA SER A 171 -3.10 2.71 22.96
C SER A 171 -1.99 3.23 22.05
N GLU A 172 -2.28 3.39 20.76
CA GLU A 172 -1.31 3.83 19.75
C GLU A 172 -1.40 5.34 19.49
N ASN A 173 -2.29 6.05 20.19
CA ASN A 173 -2.61 7.46 19.97
C ASN A 173 -2.93 7.77 18.48
N ALA A 174 -3.74 6.91 17.88
CA ALA A 174 -4.07 6.88 16.48
C ALA A 174 -5.59 6.82 16.28
N VAL A 175 -6.09 7.35 15.15
CA VAL A 175 -7.52 7.34 14.82
C VAL A 175 -7.93 5.92 14.41
N PRO A 176 -8.88 5.28 15.14
CA PRO A 176 -9.39 3.97 14.76
C PRO A 176 -10.40 4.08 13.61
N ILE A 177 -10.24 3.31 12.53
CA ILE A 177 -11.16 3.30 11.39
C ILE A 177 -11.57 1.87 11.04
N ALA A 178 -12.87 1.59 10.96
CA ALA A 178 -13.35 0.26 10.62
C ALA A 178 -13.91 0.19 9.20
N PHE A 179 -13.64 -0.93 8.53
CA PHE A 179 -14.23 -1.30 7.24
C PHE A 179 -14.92 -2.66 7.35
N SER A 180 -16.07 -2.83 6.68
CA SER A 180 -16.75 -4.13 6.62
C SER A 180 -17.41 -4.41 5.27
N LEU A 181 -17.32 -5.65 4.79
CA LEU A 181 -18.05 -6.09 3.60
C LEU A 181 -19.53 -6.38 3.88
N ALA A 182 -19.85 -6.97 5.03
CA ALA A 182 -21.22 -7.32 5.42
C ALA A 182 -21.90 -6.26 6.31
N GLY A 183 -21.26 -5.10 6.49
CA GLY A 183 -21.76 -4.02 7.34
C GLY A 183 -21.62 -4.29 8.83
N TYR A 184 -22.44 -3.61 9.62
CA TYR A 184 -22.36 -3.57 11.07
C TYR A 184 -23.71 -3.89 11.67
N ASP A 185 -23.72 -4.62 12.80
CA ASP A 185 -24.94 -4.75 13.56
C ASP A 185 -25.35 -3.42 14.23
N ARG A 186 -26.58 -3.36 14.75
CA ARG A 186 -27.12 -2.13 15.35
C ARG A 186 -26.32 -1.69 16.57
N GLN A 187 -25.84 -2.63 17.38
CA GLN A 187 -25.08 -2.31 18.59
C GLN A 187 -23.70 -1.75 18.23
N ALA A 188 -23.04 -2.32 17.22
CA ALA A 188 -21.78 -1.85 16.68
C ALA A 188 -21.89 -0.42 16.13
N ARG A 189 -22.95 -0.10 15.36
CA ARG A 189 -23.18 1.27 14.87
C ARG A 189 -23.37 2.27 16.02
N SER A 190 -24.31 1.98 16.93
CA SER A 190 -24.56 2.84 18.09
C SER A 190 -23.31 3.05 18.93
N ARG A 191 -22.52 2.00 19.13
CA ARG A 191 -21.29 2.07 19.91
C ARG A 191 -20.20 2.86 19.20
N ALA A 192 -20.07 2.71 17.89
CA ALA A 192 -19.11 3.50 17.11
C ALA A 192 -19.45 5.00 17.15
N ASP A 193 -20.73 5.36 17.14
CA ASP A 193 -21.17 6.76 17.28
C ASP A 193 -20.79 7.34 18.65
N GLU A 194 -21.00 6.59 19.74
CA GLU A 194 -20.56 6.98 21.08
C GLU A 194 -19.04 7.17 21.18
N LEU A 195 -18.29 6.31 20.49
CA LEU A 195 -16.82 6.31 20.52
C LEU A 195 -16.18 7.22 19.46
N GLN A 196 -16.99 7.89 18.63
CA GLN A 196 -16.55 8.70 17.50
C GLN A 196 -15.62 7.91 16.54
N LEU A 197 -15.96 6.64 16.29
CA LEU A 197 -15.20 5.74 15.43
C LEU A 197 -15.81 5.71 14.01
N PRO A 198 -15.09 6.19 12.97
CA PRO A 198 -15.52 6.13 11.59
C PRO A 198 -15.77 4.70 11.07
N LEU A 199 -16.98 4.47 10.56
CA LEU A 199 -17.39 3.21 9.96
C LEU A 199 -17.57 3.35 8.44
N PHE A 200 -16.99 2.41 7.70
CA PHE A 200 -17.16 2.30 6.25
C PHE A 200 -17.66 0.92 5.84
N VAL A 201 -18.56 0.88 4.87
CA VAL A 201 -18.93 -0.35 4.16
C VAL A 201 -18.25 -0.36 2.80
N MET A 202 -17.74 -1.51 2.39
CA MET A 202 -17.20 -1.71 1.04
C MET A 202 -17.97 -2.82 0.35
N ASP A 203 -18.27 -2.63 -0.93
CA ASP A 203 -18.79 -3.70 -1.78
C ASP A 203 -17.66 -4.34 -2.59
N LEU A 204 -17.99 -5.35 -3.41
CA LEU A 204 -17.01 -6.03 -4.25
C LEU A 204 -16.45 -5.15 -5.38
N THR A 205 -17.04 -3.97 -5.62
CA THR A 205 -16.50 -2.98 -6.57
C THR A 205 -15.34 -2.18 -5.96
N GLY A 206 -15.24 -2.13 -4.63
CA GLY A 206 -14.12 -1.54 -3.90
C GLY A 206 -14.25 -0.05 -3.63
N THR A 207 -15.48 0.48 -3.55
CA THR A 207 -15.69 1.88 -3.16
C THR A 207 -16.19 1.93 -1.71
N PRO A 208 -15.37 2.39 -0.74
CA PRO A 208 -15.84 2.57 0.64
C PRO A 208 -16.92 3.64 0.73
N GLN A 209 -17.96 3.36 1.50
CA GLN A 209 -19.08 4.27 1.76
C GLN A 209 -19.20 4.53 3.26
N PRO A 210 -19.28 5.80 3.71
CA PRO A 210 -19.47 6.12 5.11
C PRO A 210 -20.83 5.60 5.58
N VAL A 211 -20.89 5.09 6.81
CA VAL A 211 -22.17 4.62 7.39
C VAL A 211 -22.48 5.25 8.74
N ASN A 212 -21.71 6.24 9.18
CA ASN A 212 -22.03 7.05 10.35
C ASN A 212 -21.43 8.45 10.27
N ASP A 213 -21.91 9.34 11.15
CA ASP A 213 -21.51 10.75 11.17
C ASP A 213 -19.99 10.95 11.33
N PRO A 214 -19.28 10.22 12.21
CA PRO A 214 -17.81 10.28 12.26
C PRO A 214 -17.11 9.97 10.92
N ALA A 215 -17.63 9.03 10.14
CA ALA A 215 -17.09 8.72 8.81
C ALA A 215 -17.36 9.85 7.81
N ASP A 216 -18.56 10.43 7.83
CA ASP A 216 -18.88 11.59 6.98
C ASP A 216 -18.03 12.82 7.33
N LEU A 217 -17.80 13.06 8.63
CA LEU A 217 -16.92 14.14 9.10
C LEU A 217 -15.48 13.91 8.63
N LEU A 218 -14.96 12.70 8.79
CA LEU A 218 -13.61 12.36 8.34
C LEU A 218 -13.43 12.62 6.83
N LEU A 219 -14.42 12.27 6.01
CA LEU A 219 -14.38 12.54 4.57
C LEU A 219 -14.32 14.03 4.27
N ARG A 220 -15.08 14.87 4.99
CA ARG A 220 -15.11 16.33 4.77
C ARG A 220 -13.85 17.03 5.25
N GLU A 221 -13.35 16.67 6.43
CA GLU A 221 -12.13 17.25 7.02
C GLU A 221 -10.90 16.99 6.16
N ARG A 222 -10.87 15.82 5.52
CA ARG A 222 -9.79 15.38 4.64
C ARG A 222 -10.11 15.60 3.16
N ASP A 223 -11.19 16.34 2.85
CA ASP A 223 -11.45 16.87 1.51
C ASP A 223 -10.82 18.28 1.40
N PRO A 224 -9.81 18.48 0.53
CA PRO A 224 -9.12 19.77 0.42
C PRO A 224 -10.05 20.91 -0.05
N GLY A 225 -11.23 20.60 -0.60
CA GLY A 225 -12.23 21.57 -1.03
C GLY A 225 -13.15 22.13 0.05
N SER A 226 -13.02 21.73 1.33
CA SER A 226 -13.92 22.20 2.41
C SER A 226 -13.35 23.29 3.32
N ARG A 227 -12.14 23.78 3.04
CA ARG A 227 -11.58 24.96 3.74
C ARG A 227 -11.95 26.25 3.00
N ASP A 228 -13.19 26.70 3.20
CA ASP A 228 -13.62 28.11 3.03
C ASP A 228 -13.64 28.82 4.39
#